data_AF-A0A965PM39-F1
#
_entry.id   AF-A0A965PM39-F1
#
_cell.length_a   1.000
_cell.length_b   1.000
_cell.length_c   1.000
_cell.angle_alpha   90.00
_cell.angle_beta   90.00
_cell.angle_gamma   90.00
#
_symmetry.space_group_name_H-M   'P 1'
#
loop_
_entity.id
_entity.type
_entity.pdbx_description
1 polymer ?
#
loop_
_entity_poly.entity_id
_entity_poly.type
_entity_poly.pdbx_seq_one_letter_code
_entity_poly.pdbx_strand_id
1 'polypeptide(L)'
;MQKPIIIAFCGLAQSGKSTAMRAVRQFIHNNSPKAAVYSLSFAEPLKEAYRAITGEPFLDVAEYKNAPSAMFEGLTNRQVIQNIGTDALRNSFDKRIWIKCLQKKVEGIAQNGHESYILISDLRFVNEADWVISNNGIIVQIRRKGVVSDGHESEDTKLIPGYLIKNDGTMQEFFDKLNNLCWAVLMPEKKSVLPEMPDGTLDGFVRSWQDNFRILEKNRLDNLLLYIRLVHEESNEVLQAAEMVSEG
;
A
#
# COMPACT_ATOMS: atom_id res chain seq x y z
N MET A 1 15.43 -1.05 -18.23
CA MET A 1 14.79 -1.83 -17.16
C MET A 1 13.55 -1.09 -16.69
N GLN A 2 12.41 -1.74 -16.67
CA GLN A 2 11.18 -1.16 -16.13
C GLN A 2 11.21 -1.29 -14.60
N LYS A 3 11.12 -0.17 -13.89
CA LYS A 3 11.03 -0.21 -12.42
C LYS A 3 9.64 -0.69 -12.00
N PRO A 4 9.54 -1.57 -10.99
CA PRO A 4 8.25 -2.01 -10.48
C PRO A 4 7.49 -0.87 -9.79
N ILE A 5 6.17 -0.88 -9.87
CA ILE A 5 5.31 0.04 -9.12
C ILE A 5 5.18 -0.51 -7.69
N ILE A 6 5.60 0.29 -6.70
CA ILE A 6 5.55 -0.11 -5.29
C ILE A 6 4.32 0.50 -4.63
N ILE A 7 3.53 -0.33 -3.93
CA ILE A 7 2.40 0.09 -3.09
C ILE A 7 2.62 -0.45 -1.68
N ALA A 8 2.82 0.44 -0.73
CA ALA A 8 3.05 0.12 0.68
C ALA A 8 1.84 0.50 1.52
N PHE A 9 1.34 -0.43 2.32
CA PHE A 9 0.22 -0.23 3.22
C PHE A 9 0.71 -0.05 4.66
N CYS A 10 0.16 0.95 5.35
CA CYS A 10 0.39 1.18 6.78
C CYS A 10 -0.92 1.41 7.54
N GLY A 11 -0.85 1.36 8.88
CA GLY A 11 -2.00 1.46 9.78
C GLY A 11 -1.95 0.42 10.89
N LEU A 12 -2.78 0.58 11.91
CA LEU A 12 -2.80 -0.28 13.10
C LEU A 12 -3.28 -1.72 12.79
N ALA A 13 -2.97 -2.66 13.68
CA ALA A 13 -3.51 -4.03 13.61
C ALA A 13 -5.05 -4.00 13.44
N GLN A 14 -5.61 -4.92 12.64
CA GLN A 14 -7.06 -5.00 12.38
C GLN A 14 -7.70 -3.78 11.67
N SER A 15 -6.90 -2.81 11.18
CA SER A 15 -7.44 -1.68 10.42
C SER A 15 -7.97 -2.05 9.02
N GLY A 16 -7.59 -3.22 8.48
CA GLY A 16 -8.01 -3.68 7.14
C GLY A 16 -6.89 -3.75 6.10
N LYS A 17 -5.63 -3.51 6.47
CA LYS A 17 -4.47 -3.55 5.54
C LYS A 17 -4.37 -4.82 4.70
N SER A 18 -4.50 -5.99 5.32
CA SER A 18 -4.41 -7.28 4.61
C SER A 18 -5.54 -7.46 3.61
N THR A 19 -6.74 -6.98 3.97
CA THR A 19 -7.90 -6.94 3.07
C THR A 19 -7.64 -5.99 1.90
N ALA A 20 -7.10 -4.80 2.15
CA ALA A 20 -6.74 -3.83 1.12
C ALA A 20 -5.70 -4.40 0.15
N MET A 21 -4.62 -4.99 0.66
CA MET A 21 -3.58 -5.61 -0.17
C MET A 21 -4.16 -6.69 -1.10
N ARG A 22 -5.08 -7.53 -0.58
CA ARG A 22 -5.74 -8.57 -1.39
C ARG A 22 -6.63 -7.96 -2.47
N ALA A 23 -7.39 -6.92 -2.15
CA ALA A 23 -8.24 -6.22 -3.11
C ALA A 23 -7.41 -5.57 -4.24
N VAL A 24 -6.33 -4.86 -3.89
CA VAL A 24 -5.43 -4.24 -4.87
C VAL A 24 -4.76 -5.30 -5.75
N ARG A 25 -4.34 -6.43 -5.18
CA ARG A 25 -3.81 -7.56 -5.96
C ARG A 25 -4.84 -8.08 -6.97
N GLN A 26 -6.09 -8.27 -6.55
CA GLN A 26 -7.16 -8.73 -7.43
C GLN A 26 -7.45 -7.69 -8.53
N PHE A 27 -7.48 -6.41 -8.18
CA PHE A 27 -7.66 -5.33 -9.16
C PHE A 27 -6.58 -5.36 -10.25
N ILE A 28 -5.30 -5.49 -9.85
CA ILE A 28 -4.18 -5.56 -10.80
C ILE A 28 -4.32 -6.81 -11.68
N HIS A 29 -4.66 -7.96 -11.10
CA HIS A 29 -4.84 -9.18 -11.88
C HIS A 29 -5.94 -9.05 -12.94
N ASN A 30 -7.06 -8.41 -12.59
CA ASN A 30 -8.18 -8.22 -13.50
C ASN A 30 -7.86 -7.21 -14.62
N ASN A 31 -7.08 -6.16 -14.32
CA ASN A 31 -6.87 -5.05 -15.25
C ASN A 31 -5.55 -5.13 -16.01
N SER A 32 -4.52 -5.77 -15.45
CA SER A 32 -3.20 -6.00 -16.07
C SER A 32 -2.78 -7.47 -15.91
N PRO A 33 -3.46 -8.41 -16.59
CA PRO A 33 -3.29 -9.85 -16.35
C PRO A 33 -1.89 -10.40 -16.69
N LYS A 34 -1.11 -9.67 -17.49
CA LYS A 34 0.28 -10.03 -17.84
C LYS A 34 1.31 -9.51 -16.83
N ALA A 35 0.92 -8.61 -15.94
CA ALA A 35 1.83 -8.02 -14.99
C ALA A 35 2.14 -9.00 -13.85
N ALA A 36 3.40 -9.02 -13.43
CA ALA A 36 3.80 -9.78 -12.25
C ALA A 36 3.41 -9.02 -10.98
N VAL A 37 2.84 -9.70 -9.99
CA VAL A 37 2.48 -9.08 -8.71
C VAL A 37 3.18 -9.81 -7.57
N TYR A 38 4.04 -9.09 -6.87
CA TYR A 38 4.84 -9.59 -5.76
C TYR A 38 4.31 -9.03 -4.44
N SER A 39 4.22 -9.88 -3.42
CA SER A 39 3.97 -9.45 -2.04
C SER A 39 5.27 -9.58 -1.27
N LEU A 40 5.85 -8.45 -0.88
CA LEU A 40 7.10 -8.40 -0.13
C LEU A 40 6.86 -7.78 1.26
N SER A 41 7.81 -7.99 2.16
CA SER A 41 7.74 -7.51 3.54
C SER A 41 9.12 -7.08 3.99
N PHE A 42 9.20 -5.97 4.73
CA PHE A 42 10.44 -5.54 5.38
C PHE A 42 10.91 -6.55 6.43
N ALA A 43 9.95 -7.14 7.14
CA ALA A 43 10.21 -8.13 8.19
C ALA A 43 10.49 -9.56 7.68
N GLU A 44 10.38 -9.85 6.38
CA GLU A 44 10.61 -11.23 5.88
C GLU A 44 12.02 -11.77 6.21
N PRO A 45 13.12 -11.02 5.99
CA PRO A 45 14.46 -11.50 6.36
C PRO A 45 14.61 -11.72 7.87
N LEU A 46 13.89 -10.96 8.70
CA LEU A 46 13.85 -11.18 10.15
C LEU A 46 13.14 -12.49 10.49
N LYS A 47 12.03 -12.79 9.82
CA LYS A 47 11.30 -14.07 9.97
C LYS A 47 12.16 -15.25 9.50
N GLU A 48 12.90 -15.10 8.41
CA GLU A 48 13.85 -16.10 7.91
C GLU A 48 14.99 -16.33 8.94
N ALA A 49 15.57 -15.26 9.48
CA ALA A 49 16.59 -15.35 10.53
C ALA A 49 16.06 -16.01 11.80
N TYR A 50 14.84 -15.67 12.24
CA TYR A 50 14.18 -16.31 13.38
C TYR A 50 14.10 -17.83 13.17
N ARG A 51 13.60 -18.28 12.02
CA ARG A 51 13.48 -19.71 11.70
C ARG A 51 14.83 -20.42 11.72
N ALA A 52 15.88 -19.76 11.21
CA ALA A 52 17.23 -20.32 11.20
C ALA A 52 17.83 -20.42 12.61
N ILE A 53 17.54 -19.47 13.49
CA ILE A 53 18.04 -19.45 14.88
C ILE A 53 17.31 -20.46 15.75
N THR A 54 15.97 -20.48 15.69
CA THR A 54 15.13 -21.28 16.59
C THR A 54 14.87 -22.68 16.08
N GLY A 55 15.02 -22.92 14.77
CA GLY A 55 14.57 -24.15 14.12
C GLY A 55 13.04 -24.26 14.02
N GLU A 56 12.29 -23.22 14.40
CA GLU A 56 10.82 -23.23 14.41
C GLU A 56 10.23 -22.48 13.20
N PRO A 57 9.05 -22.90 12.72
CA PRO A 57 8.30 -22.09 11.77
C PRO A 57 7.82 -20.79 12.41
N PHE A 58 7.90 -19.68 11.68
CA PHE A 58 7.24 -18.44 12.10
C PHE A 58 5.78 -18.41 11.63
N LEU A 59 4.83 -18.39 12.57
CA LEU A 59 3.40 -18.27 12.29
C LEU A 59 2.90 -16.85 12.58
N ASP A 60 2.35 -16.18 11.58
CA ASP A 60 1.89 -14.79 11.67
C ASP A 60 0.50 -14.65 12.33
N VAL A 61 0.26 -15.39 13.41
CA VAL A 61 -1.01 -15.41 14.17
C VAL A 61 -0.83 -14.94 15.61
N ALA A 62 -1.88 -14.35 16.19
CA ALA A 62 -1.80 -13.75 17.53
C ALA A 62 -1.44 -14.78 18.62
N GLU A 63 -2.03 -15.97 18.55
CA GLU A 63 -1.76 -17.07 19.47
C GLU A 63 -0.28 -17.45 19.52
N TYR A 64 0.32 -17.73 18.35
CA TYR A 64 1.75 -18.04 18.25
C TYR A 64 2.64 -16.90 18.75
N LYS A 65 2.33 -15.66 18.37
CA LYS A 65 3.14 -14.49 18.75
C LYS A 65 3.12 -14.22 20.26
N ASN A 66 1.99 -14.50 20.91
CA ASN A 66 1.79 -14.29 22.34
C ASN A 66 2.21 -15.50 23.19
N ALA A 67 2.42 -16.66 22.56
CA ALA A 67 2.92 -17.85 23.24
C ALA A 67 4.38 -17.63 23.72
N PRO A 68 4.76 -18.27 24.85
CA PRO A 68 6.15 -18.35 25.28
C PRO A 68 7.04 -18.92 24.17
N SER A 69 8.26 -18.40 24.04
CA SER A 69 9.27 -18.96 23.14
C SER A 69 9.80 -20.27 23.72
N ALA A 70 9.93 -21.29 22.87
CA ALA A 70 10.51 -22.56 23.29
C ALA A 70 12.03 -22.47 23.50
N MET A 71 12.70 -21.53 22.82
CA MET A 71 14.16 -21.37 22.87
C MET A 71 14.61 -20.31 23.88
N PHE A 72 13.83 -19.24 24.06
CA PHE A 72 14.21 -18.10 24.90
C PHE A 72 13.29 -17.98 26.11
N GLU A 73 13.75 -18.49 27.25
CA GLU A 73 12.99 -18.50 28.50
C GLU A 73 12.60 -17.08 28.96
N GLY A 74 11.36 -16.94 29.45
CA GLY A 74 10.82 -15.68 29.93
C GLY A 74 10.38 -14.70 28.84
N LEU A 75 10.53 -15.02 27.56
CA LEU A 75 10.10 -14.21 26.44
C LEU A 75 8.98 -14.88 25.64
N THR A 76 8.09 -14.08 25.08
CA THR A 76 7.14 -14.50 24.04
C THR A 76 7.79 -14.47 22.66
N ASN A 77 7.25 -15.21 21.69
CA ASN A 77 7.75 -15.19 20.31
C ASN A 77 7.76 -13.78 19.70
N ARG A 78 6.78 -12.92 20.05
CA ARG A 78 6.77 -11.51 19.64
C ARG A 78 7.98 -10.76 20.22
N GLN A 79 8.25 -10.91 21.52
CA GLN A 79 9.38 -10.23 22.17
C GLN A 79 10.71 -10.67 21.58
N VAL A 80 10.89 -11.97 21.31
CA VAL A 80 12.11 -12.48 20.65
C VAL A 80 12.33 -11.80 19.30
N ILE A 81 11.31 -11.72 18.45
CA ILE A 81 11.42 -11.10 17.12
C ILE A 81 11.65 -9.60 17.21
N GLN A 82 11.00 -8.92 18.15
CA GLN A 82 11.23 -7.49 18.38
C GLN A 82 12.67 -7.23 18.86
N ASN A 83 13.17 -8.02 19.81
CA ASN A 83 14.52 -7.88 20.35
C ASN A 83 15.58 -8.15 19.28
N ILE A 84 15.43 -9.22 18.48
CA ILE A 84 16.34 -9.51 17.35
C ILE A 84 16.24 -8.41 16.29
N GLY A 85 15.01 -8.06 15.90
CA GLY A 85 14.73 -7.19 14.78
C GLY A 85 15.13 -5.74 15.00
N THR A 86 14.73 -5.19 16.15
CA THR A 86 14.90 -3.79 16.50
C THR A 86 16.18 -3.55 17.27
N ASP A 87 16.40 -4.25 18.37
CA ASP A 87 17.53 -3.92 19.27
C ASP A 87 18.86 -4.50 18.76
N ALA A 88 18.88 -5.81 18.50
CA ALA A 88 20.12 -6.49 18.13
C ALA A 88 20.61 -6.15 16.72
N LEU A 89 19.70 -5.97 15.75
CA LEU A 89 20.09 -5.73 14.36
C LEU A 89 19.94 -4.27 13.94
N ARG A 90 18.71 -3.73 13.98
CA ARG A 90 18.44 -2.36 13.50
C ARG A 90 19.19 -1.30 14.31
N ASN A 91 19.13 -1.36 15.63
CA ASN A 91 19.71 -0.35 16.52
C ASN A 91 21.22 -0.51 16.69
N SER A 92 21.73 -1.75 16.65
CA SER A 92 23.16 -2.03 16.85
C SER A 92 24.00 -1.97 15.58
N PHE A 93 23.46 -2.37 14.42
CA PHE A 93 24.22 -2.41 13.15
C PHE A 93 23.82 -1.30 12.19
N ASP A 94 22.55 -1.29 11.76
CA ASP A 94 22.08 -0.33 10.76
C ASP A 94 20.56 -0.21 10.75
N LYS A 95 20.07 1.02 10.94
CA LYS A 95 18.63 1.32 10.90
C LYS A 95 17.97 0.99 9.56
N ARG A 96 18.76 0.83 8.49
CA ARG A 96 18.33 0.51 7.12
C ARG A 96 18.52 -0.97 6.76
N ILE A 97 18.90 -1.85 7.68
CA ILE A 97 19.21 -3.25 7.36
C ILE A 97 18.06 -3.95 6.61
N TRP A 98 16.83 -3.80 7.07
CA TRP A 98 15.64 -4.40 6.45
C TRP A 98 15.33 -3.80 5.06
N ILE A 99 15.52 -2.48 4.93
CA ILE A 99 15.40 -1.77 3.65
C ILE A 99 16.43 -2.30 2.65
N LYS A 100 17.68 -2.51 3.06
CA LYS A 100 18.75 -3.04 2.21
C LYS A 100 18.43 -4.44 1.70
N CYS A 101 17.87 -5.30 2.55
CA CYS A 101 17.42 -6.64 2.15
C CYS A 101 16.27 -6.58 1.13
N LEU A 102 15.27 -5.73 1.38
CA LEU A 102 14.14 -5.57 0.47
C LEU A 102 14.56 -4.96 -0.87
N GLN A 103 15.42 -3.95 -0.86
CA GLN A 103 15.97 -3.29 -2.04
C GLN A 103 16.60 -4.30 -3.01
N LYS A 104 17.42 -5.24 -2.51
CA LYS A 104 18.01 -6.29 -3.35
C LYS A 104 16.96 -7.15 -4.06
N LYS A 105 15.86 -7.49 -3.37
CA LYS A 105 14.73 -8.24 -3.97
C LYS A 105 14.04 -7.39 -5.06
N VAL A 106 13.82 -6.10 -4.80
CA VAL A 106 13.22 -5.17 -5.78
C VAL A 106 14.11 -4.99 -7.02
N GLU A 107 15.42 -4.85 -6.85
CA GLU A 107 16.39 -4.74 -7.94
C GLU A 107 16.39 -5.98 -8.83
N GLY A 108 16.34 -7.17 -8.23
CA GLY A 108 16.21 -8.43 -8.98
C GLY A 108 14.92 -8.49 -9.79
N ILE A 109 13.79 -8.02 -9.24
CA ILE A 109 12.51 -7.94 -9.98
C ILE A 109 12.63 -6.97 -11.16
N ALA A 110 13.23 -5.79 -10.96
CA ALA A 110 13.40 -4.78 -12.01
C ALA A 110 14.26 -5.27 -13.19
N GLN A 111 15.22 -6.17 -12.93
CA GLN A 111 16.07 -6.77 -13.96
C GLN A 111 15.31 -7.68 -14.92
N ASN A 112 14.18 -8.27 -14.49
CA ASN A 112 13.35 -9.11 -15.37
C ASN A 112 12.69 -8.31 -16.50
N GLY A 113 12.63 -6.98 -16.39
CA GLY A 113 12.14 -6.11 -17.47
C GLY A 113 10.64 -6.15 -17.75
N HIS A 114 9.87 -6.91 -16.97
CA HIS A 114 8.42 -7.05 -17.10
C HIS A 114 7.68 -5.99 -16.26
N GLU A 115 6.49 -5.60 -16.70
CA GLU A 115 5.56 -4.83 -15.88
C GLU A 115 5.30 -5.57 -14.57
N SER A 116 5.62 -4.92 -13.45
CA SER A 116 5.63 -5.56 -12.14
C SER A 116 5.09 -4.62 -11.07
N TYR A 117 4.33 -5.18 -10.15
CA TYR A 117 3.78 -4.48 -8.98
C TYR A 117 4.31 -5.14 -7.71
N ILE A 118 4.73 -4.34 -6.74
CA ILE A 118 5.22 -4.79 -5.44
C ILE A 118 4.28 -4.25 -4.36
N LEU A 119 3.64 -5.16 -3.64
CA LEU A 119 2.77 -4.85 -2.51
C LEU A 119 3.50 -5.11 -1.20
N ILE A 120 3.56 -4.12 -0.32
CA ILE A 120 4.20 -4.21 1.00
C ILE A 120 3.15 -3.92 2.07
N SER A 121 2.97 -4.81 3.06
CA SER A 121 1.88 -4.66 4.05
C SER A 121 2.33 -4.25 5.45
N ASP A 122 3.63 -4.18 5.68
CA ASP A 122 4.26 -3.99 6.99
C ASP A 122 5.12 -2.72 7.06
N LEU A 123 4.72 -1.65 6.37
CA LEU A 123 5.37 -0.34 6.47
C LEU A 123 5.12 0.28 7.85
N ARG A 124 6.19 0.50 8.63
CA ARG A 124 6.10 0.97 10.03
C ARG A 124 7.00 2.15 10.36
N PHE A 125 8.18 2.22 9.75
CA PHE A 125 9.18 3.23 10.12
C PHE A 125 9.32 4.35 9.08
N VAL A 126 9.68 5.56 9.53
CA VAL A 126 9.85 6.74 8.65
C VAL A 126 10.88 6.48 7.55
N ASN A 127 12.01 5.84 7.88
CA ASN A 127 13.04 5.52 6.89
C ASN A 127 12.57 4.50 5.83
N GLU A 128 11.63 3.61 6.17
CA GLU A 128 11.00 2.73 5.19
C GLU A 128 10.08 3.52 4.26
N ALA A 129 9.32 4.48 4.82
CA ALA A 129 8.46 5.37 4.04
C ALA A 129 9.27 6.24 3.08
N ASP A 130 10.37 6.83 3.56
CA ASP A 130 11.32 7.59 2.74
C ASP A 130 11.86 6.74 1.59
N TRP A 131 12.18 5.46 1.87
CA TRP A 131 12.62 4.53 0.84
C TRP A 131 11.55 4.25 -0.21
N VAL A 132 10.29 4.02 0.19
CA VAL A 132 9.16 3.84 -0.74
C VAL A 132 9.01 5.08 -1.62
N ILE A 133 9.04 6.27 -1.03
CA ILE A 133 8.90 7.55 -1.76
C ILE A 133 10.06 7.75 -2.73
N SER A 134 11.30 7.46 -2.32
CA SER A 134 12.50 7.58 -3.18
C SER A 134 12.48 6.63 -4.39
N ASN A 135 11.65 5.58 -4.34
CA ASN A 135 11.40 4.67 -5.45
C ASN A 135 10.11 5.01 -6.22
N ASN A 136 9.57 6.23 -6.08
CA ASN A 136 8.29 6.67 -6.67
C ASN A 136 7.11 5.78 -6.24
N GLY A 137 7.22 5.10 -5.11
CA GLY A 137 6.19 4.22 -4.57
C GLY A 137 5.03 5.00 -3.94
N ILE A 138 3.94 4.29 -3.69
CA ILE A 138 2.70 4.82 -3.12
C ILE A 138 2.55 4.31 -1.69
N ILE A 139 2.29 5.23 -0.76
CA ILE A 139 1.98 4.88 0.64
C ILE A 139 0.49 5.07 0.88
N VAL A 140 -0.18 3.99 1.30
CA VAL A 140 -1.61 3.95 1.59
C VAL A 140 -1.81 3.63 3.08
N GLN A 141 -2.30 4.60 3.85
CA GLN A 141 -2.68 4.38 5.23
C GLN A 141 -4.13 3.93 5.32
N ILE A 142 -4.38 2.80 5.97
CA ILE A 142 -5.73 2.35 6.32
C ILE A 142 -6.00 2.67 7.78
N ARG A 143 -6.99 3.51 8.04
CA ARG A 143 -7.42 3.90 9.39
C ARG A 143 -8.84 3.39 9.66
N ARG A 144 -9.04 2.81 10.85
CA ARG A 144 -10.34 2.34 11.34
C ARG A 144 -10.56 2.90 12.74
N LYS A 145 -11.74 3.47 13.00
CA LYS A 145 -12.14 3.93 14.34
C LYS A 145 -12.13 2.78 15.34
N GLY A 146 -11.75 3.08 16.59
CA GLY A 146 -11.75 2.11 17.69
C GLY A 146 -10.54 1.17 17.74
N VAL A 147 -9.60 1.27 16.80
CA VAL A 147 -8.33 0.54 16.88
C VAL A 147 -7.32 1.36 17.68
N VAL A 148 -6.69 0.75 18.68
CA VAL A 148 -5.71 1.38 19.57
C VAL A 148 -4.34 0.75 19.35
N SER A 149 -3.28 1.56 19.40
CA SER A 149 -1.89 1.11 19.33
C SER A 149 -1.52 0.36 20.61
N ASP A 150 -0.66 -0.66 20.51
CA ASP A 150 -0.10 -1.38 21.66
C ASP A 150 1.10 -0.65 22.31
N GLY A 151 1.49 0.52 21.79
CA GLY A 151 2.51 1.39 22.37
C GLY A 151 3.95 1.08 21.98
N HIS A 152 4.22 0.07 21.14
CA HIS A 152 5.57 -0.18 20.62
C HIS A 152 5.96 0.85 19.54
N GLU A 153 7.27 1.17 19.41
CA GLU A 153 7.81 2.10 18.39
C GLU A 153 7.34 1.74 16.97
N SER A 154 7.14 0.44 16.72
CA SER A 154 6.65 -0.09 15.43
C SER A 154 5.17 0.18 15.15
N GLU A 155 4.41 0.74 16.10
CA GLU A 155 2.99 1.10 15.98
C GLU A 155 2.74 2.62 16.17
N ASP A 156 3.78 3.43 16.36
CA ASP A 156 3.69 4.91 16.41
C ASP A 156 3.66 5.47 14.98
N THR A 157 2.46 5.64 14.42
CA THR A 157 2.28 6.05 13.02
C THR A 157 2.47 7.56 12.82
N LYS A 158 3.71 8.05 12.97
CA LYS A 158 4.14 9.38 12.50
C LYS A 158 4.45 9.41 10.99
N LEU A 159 3.93 8.43 10.25
CA LEU A 159 4.10 8.36 8.81
C LEU A 159 3.17 9.36 8.12
N ILE A 160 3.68 10.02 7.09
CA ILE A 160 2.87 10.88 6.21
C ILE A 160 2.50 10.03 5.00
N PRO A 161 1.27 9.50 4.90
CA PRO A 161 0.88 8.71 3.74
C PRO A 161 0.64 9.59 2.51
N GLY A 162 0.81 9.02 1.32
CA GLY A 162 0.32 9.63 0.08
C GLY A 162 -1.21 9.62 0.01
N TYR A 163 -1.83 8.55 0.52
CA TYR A 163 -3.29 8.37 0.56
C TYR A 163 -3.74 7.82 1.91
N LEU A 164 -4.82 8.37 2.46
CA LEU A 164 -5.48 7.88 3.68
C LEU A 164 -6.86 7.33 3.33
N ILE A 165 -7.12 6.05 3.61
CA ILE A 165 -8.44 5.42 3.48
C ILE A 165 -9.05 5.20 4.87
N LYS A 166 -10.24 5.76 5.09
CA LYS A 166 -11.05 5.50 6.29
C LYS A 166 -11.92 4.26 6.09
N ASN A 167 -11.64 3.22 6.87
CA ASN A 167 -12.38 1.96 6.95
C ASN A 167 -13.37 1.99 8.13
N ASP A 168 -14.34 2.91 8.07
CA ASP A 168 -15.33 3.15 9.13
C ASP A 168 -16.77 2.77 8.71
N GLY A 169 -16.95 2.31 7.46
CA GLY A 169 -18.25 2.04 6.85
C GLY A 169 -18.44 0.57 6.48
N THR A 170 -19.23 0.31 5.44
CA THR A 170 -19.48 -1.04 4.95
C THR A 170 -18.28 -1.62 4.19
N MET A 171 -18.26 -2.96 4.03
CA MET A 171 -17.22 -3.62 3.23
C MET A 171 -17.25 -3.18 1.76
N GLN A 172 -18.45 -2.92 1.22
CA GLN A 172 -18.63 -2.42 -0.14
C GLN A 172 -17.97 -1.05 -0.30
N GLU A 173 -18.31 -0.09 0.57
CA GLU A 173 -17.69 1.24 0.56
C GLU A 173 -16.16 1.18 0.68
N PHE A 174 -15.64 0.24 1.48
CA PHE A 174 -14.20 0.06 1.61
C PHE A 174 -13.55 -0.44 0.30
N PHE A 175 -14.20 -1.36 -0.40
CA PHE A 175 -13.73 -1.82 -1.72
C PHE A 175 -13.86 -0.75 -2.80
N ASP A 176 -14.92 0.05 -2.78
CA ASP A 176 -15.11 1.15 -3.74
C ASP A 176 -13.99 2.19 -3.60
N LYS A 177 -13.62 2.55 -2.37
CA LYS A 177 -12.45 3.40 -2.10
C LYS A 177 -11.16 2.76 -2.63
N LEU A 178 -10.95 1.46 -2.45
CA LEU A 178 -9.74 0.80 -2.96
C LEU A 178 -9.70 0.77 -4.49
N ASN A 179 -10.84 0.51 -5.14
CA ASN A 179 -10.96 0.51 -6.60
C ASN A 179 -10.68 1.89 -7.18
N ASN A 180 -11.29 2.94 -6.61
CA ASN A 180 -11.07 4.33 -7.02
C ASN A 180 -9.60 4.72 -6.90
N LEU A 181 -8.94 4.35 -5.80
CA LEU A 181 -7.50 4.56 -5.66
C LEU A 181 -6.73 3.87 -6.78
N CYS A 182 -7.00 2.58 -7.02
CA CYS A 182 -6.26 1.80 -8.02
C CYS A 182 -6.41 2.37 -9.44
N TRP A 183 -7.61 2.79 -9.83
CA TRP A 183 -7.83 3.45 -11.11
C TRP A 183 -6.97 4.69 -11.26
N ALA A 184 -7.00 5.60 -10.28
CA ALA A 184 -6.28 6.86 -10.37
C ALA A 184 -4.75 6.71 -10.35
N VAL A 185 -4.22 5.70 -9.65
CA VAL A 185 -2.77 5.61 -9.39
C VAL A 185 -2.05 4.50 -10.16
N LEU A 186 -2.77 3.45 -10.54
CA LEU A 186 -2.19 2.29 -11.24
C LEU A 186 -2.59 2.25 -12.71
N MET A 187 -3.73 2.83 -13.08
CA MET A 187 -4.27 2.79 -14.43
C MET A 187 -4.63 4.19 -14.99
N PRO A 188 -3.81 5.24 -14.79
CA PRO A 188 -4.17 6.59 -15.24
C PRO A 188 -4.32 6.70 -16.77
N GLU A 189 -3.65 5.81 -17.52
CA GLU A 189 -3.67 5.81 -18.98
C GLU A 189 -4.90 5.08 -19.57
N LYS A 190 -5.62 4.28 -18.75
CA LYS A 190 -6.83 3.55 -19.19
C LYS A 190 -8.03 4.50 -19.11
N LYS A 191 -7.99 5.50 -19.99
CA LYS A 191 -8.90 6.66 -20.16
C LYS A 191 -10.40 6.35 -20.29
N SER A 192 -10.80 5.09 -20.43
CA SER A 192 -12.19 4.71 -20.75
C SER A 192 -13.08 4.40 -19.55
N VAL A 193 -12.57 4.47 -18.31
CA VAL A 193 -13.38 4.26 -17.10
C VAL A 193 -13.23 5.48 -16.21
N LEU A 194 -14.14 6.44 -16.39
CA LEU A 194 -14.36 7.49 -15.42
C LEU A 194 -14.58 6.81 -14.05
N PRO A 195 -13.86 7.21 -12.99
CA PRO A 195 -14.17 6.71 -11.65
C PRO A 195 -15.65 7.01 -11.35
N GLU A 196 -16.34 6.11 -10.64
CA GLU A 196 -17.76 6.30 -10.33
C GLU A 196 -17.97 7.69 -9.72
N MET A 197 -18.71 8.54 -10.43
CA MET A 197 -19.09 9.86 -9.96
C MET A 197 -20.32 9.69 -9.06
N PRO A 198 -20.21 9.85 -7.73
CA PRO A 198 -21.29 9.49 -6.81
C PRO A 198 -22.59 10.26 -7.06
N ASP A 199 -22.50 11.42 -7.74
CA ASP A 199 -23.63 12.26 -8.14
C ASP A 199 -23.59 12.63 -9.64
N GLY A 200 -22.77 11.96 -10.44
CA GLY A 200 -22.60 12.26 -11.87
C GLY A 200 -21.83 13.56 -12.17
N THR A 201 -21.27 14.24 -11.16
CA THR A 201 -20.54 15.50 -11.35
C THR A 201 -19.06 15.37 -10.97
N LEU A 202 -18.22 16.18 -11.63
CA LEU A 202 -16.82 16.29 -11.27
C LEU A 202 -16.63 16.83 -9.85
N ASP A 203 -17.42 17.83 -9.47
CA ASP A 203 -17.33 18.40 -8.13
C ASP A 203 -17.76 17.41 -7.05
N GLY A 204 -18.69 16.51 -7.35
CA GLY A 204 -19.06 15.40 -6.48
C GLY A 204 -18.00 14.31 -6.44
N PHE A 205 -17.34 14.01 -7.56
CA PHE A 205 -16.16 13.15 -7.57
C PHE A 205 -15.01 13.76 -6.77
N VAL A 206 -14.68 15.05 -6.96
CA VAL A 206 -13.61 15.75 -6.23
C VAL A 206 -13.93 15.84 -4.74
N ARG A 207 -15.18 16.17 -4.37
CA ARG A 207 -15.63 16.15 -2.97
C ARG A 207 -15.54 14.76 -2.37
N SER A 208 -16.10 13.74 -3.04
CA SER A 208 -15.97 12.34 -2.64
C SER A 208 -14.50 11.92 -2.52
N TRP A 209 -13.65 12.31 -3.45
CA TRP A 209 -12.23 12.00 -3.42
C TRP A 209 -11.52 12.68 -2.26
N GLN A 210 -11.79 13.97 -2.00
CA GLN A 210 -11.25 14.70 -0.85
C GLN A 210 -11.77 14.13 0.50
N ASP A 211 -13.01 13.66 0.53
CA ASP A 211 -13.65 13.07 1.70
C ASP A 211 -13.14 11.63 1.97
N ASN A 212 -12.83 10.89 0.91
CA ASN A 212 -12.37 9.51 0.95
C ASN A 212 -10.84 9.36 0.99
N PHE A 213 -10.10 10.34 0.48
CA PHE A 213 -8.64 10.38 0.43
C PHE A 213 -8.12 11.76 0.85
N ARG A 214 -7.39 11.79 1.96
CA ARG A 214 -6.55 12.95 2.26
C ARG A 214 -5.24 12.82 1.50
N ILE A 215 -5.07 13.58 0.42
CA ILE A 215 -3.78 13.70 -0.29
C ILE A 215 -2.91 14.67 0.50
N LEU A 216 -1.78 14.18 1.01
CA LEU A 216 -0.87 14.96 1.86
C LEU A 216 0.35 15.50 1.11
N GLU A 217 0.60 15.02 -0.12
CA GLU A 217 1.70 15.48 -0.98
C GLU A 217 1.17 16.32 -2.15
N LYS A 218 1.62 17.58 -2.24
CA LYS A 218 1.19 18.55 -3.26
C LYS A 218 1.33 18.01 -4.69
N ASN A 219 2.46 17.37 -5.01
CA ASN A 219 2.72 16.85 -6.37
C ASN A 219 1.76 15.72 -6.78
N ARG A 220 1.23 14.93 -5.84
CA ARG A 220 0.23 13.90 -6.14
C ARG A 220 -1.15 14.49 -6.39
N LEU A 221 -1.48 15.57 -5.67
CA LEU A 221 -2.69 16.32 -5.92
C LEU A 221 -2.65 16.95 -7.31
N ASP A 222 -1.52 17.55 -7.69
CA ASP A 222 -1.34 18.15 -9.01
C ASP A 222 -1.48 17.10 -10.13
N ASN A 223 -0.92 15.89 -9.96
CA ASN A 223 -1.07 14.79 -10.92
C ASN A 223 -2.50 14.25 -11.01
N LEU A 224 -3.20 14.12 -9.87
CA LEU A 224 -4.60 13.72 -9.87
C LEU A 224 -5.49 14.77 -10.55
N LEU A 225 -5.26 16.04 -10.26
CA LEU A 225 -5.98 17.15 -10.90
C LEU A 225 -5.69 17.21 -12.40
N LEU A 226 -4.46 16.90 -12.82
CA LEU A 226 -4.11 16.78 -14.24
C LEU A 226 -4.84 15.59 -14.90
N TYR A 227 -4.85 14.41 -14.27
CA TYR A 227 -5.61 13.25 -14.73
C TYR A 227 -7.09 13.58 -14.89
N ILE A 228 -7.69 14.20 -13.87
CA ILE A 228 -9.08 14.68 -13.89
C ILE A 228 -9.33 15.62 -15.08
N ARG A 229 -8.43 16.59 -15.32
CA ARG A 229 -8.55 17.55 -16.43
C ARG A 229 -8.46 16.87 -17.79
N LEU A 230 -7.49 15.98 -17.97
CA LEU A 230 -7.28 15.25 -19.23
C LEU A 230 -8.46 14.34 -19.57
N VAL A 231 -9.05 13.71 -18.56
CA VAL A 231 -10.25 12.89 -18.72
C VAL A 231 -11.50 13.76 -19.03
N HIS A 232 -11.53 15.01 -18.57
CA HIS A 232 -12.61 15.95 -18.87
C HIS A 232 -12.52 16.61 -20.25
N GLU A 233 -11.32 16.93 -20.75
CA GLU A 233 -11.14 17.50 -22.09
C GLU A 233 -11.61 16.51 -23.18
N GLU A 234 -11.30 15.21 -23.04
CA GLU A 234 -11.80 14.17 -23.95
C GLU A 234 -13.33 13.96 -23.83
N SER A 235 -13.91 14.13 -22.64
CA SER A 235 -15.36 13.96 -22.44
C SER A 235 -16.17 15.04 -23.18
N ASN A 236 -15.68 16.29 -23.21
CA ASN A 236 -16.32 17.38 -23.96
C ASN A 236 -16.18 17.18 -25.48
N GLU A 237 -15.03 16.70 -25.96
CA GLU A 237 -14.84 16.40 -27.40
C GLU A 237 -15.70 15.21 -27.86
N VAL A 238 -15.83 14.17 -27.02
CA VAL A 238 -16.70 13.01 -27.31
C VAL A 238 -18.18 13.38 -27.24
N LEU A 239 -18.60 14.25 -26.31
CA LEU A 239 -19.97 14.77 -26.25
C LEU A 239 -20.30 15.67 -27.45
N GLN A 240 -19.40 16.57 -27.84
CA GLN A 240 -19.57 17.40 -29.04
C GLN A 240 -19.57 16.56 -30.33
N ALA A 241 -18.71 15.54 -30.43
CA ALA A 241 -18.70 14.61 -31.57
C ALA A 241 -19.97 13.75 -31.63
N ALA A 242 -20.54 13.35 -30.48
CA ALA A 242 -21.78 12.60 -30.41
C ALA A 242 -23.01 13.46 -30.78
N GLU A 243 -23.03 14.74 -30.38
CA GLU A 243 -24.07 15.69 -30.78
C GLU A 243 -24.05 15.94 -32.30
N MET A 244 -22.86 16.13 -32.90
CA MET A 244 -22.70 16.32 -34.34
C MET A 244 -23.10 15.10 -35.20
N VAL A 245 -23.00 13.88 -34.66
CA VAL A 245 -23.46 12.65 -35.34
C VAL A 245 -24.96 12.42 -35.16
N SER A 246 -25.60 13.05 -34.16
CA SER A 246 -27.03 12.95 -33.91
C SER A 246 -27.89 13.98 -34.65
N GLU A 247 -27.26 15.04 -35.20
CA GLU A 247 -27.90 16.09 -35.99
C GLU A 247 -27.67 15.99 -37.51
N GLY A 248 -27.03 14.92 -38.00
CA GLY A 248 -26.80 14.64 -39.43
C GLY A 248 -27.40 13.33 -39.90
#